data_AF-T2S7S1-F1
#
_entry.id   AF-T2S7S1-F1
#
_cell.length_a   1.000
_cell.length_b   1.000
_cell.length_c   1.000
_cell.angle_alpha   90.00
_cell.angle_beta   90.00
_cell.angle_gamma   90.00
#
_symmetry.space_group_name_H-M   'P 1'
#
loop_
_entity.id
_entity.type
_entity.pdbx_description
1 polymer ?
#
loop_
_entity_poly.entity_id
_entity_poly.type
_entity_poly.pdbx_seq_one_letter_code
_entity_poly.pdbx_strand_id
1 'polypeptide(L)'
;MNLKHQPNMDNPEDNYQFEFHAKKPENDKKHWWFKVGDILELKSVLNYTREHNLDGEESALLERLNKAFHDKPLISYFEETEKNLNKVLNIFIRVNSGGVKLSYSDLLMSILTASFSSDIRERMNELVDALKAKGFSKMEQDQVLKTCLLLIGKDTTFELKNFNKNNIREIEDNWEKITESIYDAAKLLETFGYAGYLGSAYILSSLAYFIF
;
A
#
# COMPACT_ATOMS: atom_id res chain seq x y z
N MET A 1 15.76 0.74 -17.16
CA MET A 1 15.49 0.05 -18.44
C MET A 1 16.82 -0.32 -19.04
N ASN A 2 17.03 -1.59 -19.39
CA ASN A 2 18.25 -2.00 -20.09
C ASN A 2 18.10 -1.71 -21.59
N LEU A 3 18.94 -0.81 -22.12
CA LEU A 3 18.91 -0.44 -23.54
C LEU A 3 19.43 -1.55 -24.45
N LYS A 4 20.25 -2.46 -23.94
CA LYS A 4 20.86 -3.58 -24.66
C LYS A 4 20.09 -4.89 -24.53
N HIS A 5 18.90 -4.85 -23.92
CA HIS A 5 18.08 -6.06 -23.80
C HIS A 5 17.65 -6.55 -25.17
N GLN A 6 17.85 -7.84 -25.43
CA GLN A 6 17.36 -8.49 -26.64
C GLN A 6 16.15 -9.36 -26.27
N PRO A 7 14.95 -9.00 -26.77
CA PRO A 7 13.72 -9.77 -26.57
C PRO A 7 13.89 -11.25 -26.93
N ASN A 8 13.39 -12.15 -26.09
CA ASN A 8 13.23 -13.53 -26.49
C ASN A 8 12.04 -13.68 -27.45
N MET A 9 12.31 -14.06 -28.70
CA MET A 9 11.29 -14.23 -29.75
C MET A 9 10.25 -15.33 -29.43
N ASP A 10 10.59 -16.29 -28.57
CA ASP A 10 9.68 -17.35 -28.13
C ASP A 10 8.75 -16.89 -27.00
N ASN A 11 9.02 -15.73 -26.39
CA ASN A 11 8.18 -15.14 -25.35
C ASN A 11 7.60 -13.79 -25.82
N PRO A 12 6.33 -13.75 -26.27
CA PRO A 12 5.70 -12.52 -26.76
C PRO A 12 5.57 -11.42 -25.68
N GLU A 13 5.74 -11.73 -24.39
CA GLU A 13 5.73 -10.75 -23.30
C GLU A 13 7.11 -10.12 -23.03
N ASP A 14 8.21 -10.73 -23.49
CA ASP A 14 9.59 -10.30 -23.22
C ASP A 14 10.05 -9.17 -24.16
N ASN A 15 9.33 -8.06 -24.17
CA ASN A 15 9.62 -6.93 -25.06
C ASN A 15 10.68 -5.97 -24.49
N TYR A 16 10.73 -5.83 -23.16
CA TYR A 16 11.58 -4.86 -22.47
C TYR A 16 12.04 -5.38 -21.11
N GLN A 17 13.26 -5.04 -20.71
CA GLN A 17 13.77 -5.31 -19.37
C GLN A 17 13.76 -4.05 -18.49
N PHE A 18 12.89 -4.07 -17.48
CA PHE A 18 12.82 -3.06 -16.42
C PHE A 18 13.15 -3.71 -15.08
N GLU A 19 14.04 -3.07 -14.31
CA GLU A 19 14.43 -3.53 -12.99
C GLU A 19 14.50 -2.35 -12.01
N PHE A 20 14.13 -2.62 -10.75
CA PHE A 20 14.29 -1.70 -9.64
C PHE A 20 15.60 -2.02 -8.91
N HIS A 21 16.54 -1.08 -8.92
CA HIS A 21 17.79 -1.23 -8.20
C HIS A 21 17.88 -0.23 -7.04
N ALA A 22 18.20 -0.74 -5.84
CA ALA A 22 18.44 0.10 -4.66
C ALA A 22 19.72 0.95 -4.77
N LYS A 23 20.69 0.51 -5.59
CA LYS A 23 21.91 1.23 -5.94
C LYS A 23 22.02 1.31 -7.46
N LYS A 24 22.67 2.34 -8.00
CA LYS A 24 22.87 2.49 -9.44
C LYS A 24 23.62 1.25 -9.97
N PRO A 25 23.03 0.49 -10.92
CA PRO A 25 23.71 -0.66 -11.51
C PRO A 25 24.88 -0.19 -12.38
N GLU A 26 25.89 -1.04 -12.51
CA GLU A 26 27.02 -0.79 -13.42
C GLU A 26 26.62 -1.16 -14.85
N ASN A 27 27.11 -0.37 -15.80
CA ASN A 27 26.94 -0.63 -17.23
C ASN A 27 28.13 -1.41 -17.75
N ASP A 28 27.86 -2.43 -18.55
CA ASP A 28 28.87 -3.29 -19.15
C ASP A 28 28.63 -3.47 -20.66
N LYS A 29 29.35 -4.42 -21.28
CA LYS A 29 29.22 -4.66 -22.72
C LYS A 29 27.84 -5.21 -23.13
N LYS A 30 27.20 -5.97 -22.24
CA LYS A 30 25.92 -6.66 -22.43
C LYS A 30 24.72 -5.88 -21.85
N HIS A 31 24.94 -5.06 -20.83
CA HIS A 31 23.87 -4.31 -20.16
C HIS A 31 24.17 -2.81 -20.17
N TRP A 32 23.19 -2.03 -20.61
CA TRP A 32 23.22 -0.58 -20.48
C TRP A 32 21.97 -0.08 -19.78
N TRP A 33 22.06 0.17 -18.49
CA TRP A 33 20.96 0.62 -17.67
C TRP A 33 20.76 2.13 -17.79
N PHE A 34 19.65 2.50 -18.42
CA PHE A 34 19.12 3.86 -18.41
C PHE A 34 18.13 4.03 -17.26
N LYS A 35 18.32 5.08 -16.44
CA LYS A 35 17.37 5.47 -15.40
C LYS A 35 16.18 6.14 -16.05
N VAL A 36 15.04 5.43 -16.06
CA VAL A 36 13.84 5.83 -16.82
C VAL A 36 13.40 7.25 -16.52
N GLY A 37 13.43 7.69 -15.26
CA GLY A 37 13.03 9.04 -14.85
C GLY A 37 13.86 10.16 -15.48
N ASP A 38 15.12 9.88 -15.85
CA ASP A 38 15.99 10.87 -16.48
C ASP A 38 15.50 11.23 -17.91
N ILE A 39 14.57 10.45 -18.48
CA ILE A 39 13.96 10.77 -19.77
C ILE A 39 13.24 12.13 -19.73
N LEU A 40 12.62 12.48 -18.60
CA LEU A 40 11.82 13.71 -18.46
C LEU A 40 12.66 14.99 -18.55
N GLU A 41 13.96 14.87 -18.26
CA GLU A 41 14.92 15.98 -18.32
C GLU A 41 15.85 15.87 -19.54
N LEU A 42 15.69 14.82 -20.35
CA LEU A 42 16.59 14.52 -21.45
C LEU A 42 16.36 15.48 -22.62
N LYS A 43 17.26 16.46 -22.77
CA LYS A 43 17.18 17.46 -23.84
C LYS A 43 17.32 16.88 -25.24
N SER A 44 18.13 15.84 -25.41
CA SER A 44 18.40 15.23 -26.72
C SER A 44 18.85 13.78 -26.57
N VAL A 45 18.06 12.86 -27.11
CA VAL A 45 18.41 11.43 -27.23
C VAL A 45 19.67 11.23 -28.05
N LEU A 46 19.84 12.03 -29.12
CA LEU A 46 21.01 11.97 -30.01
C LEU A 46 22.33 12.31 -29.28
N ASN A 47 22.30 13.28 -28.37
CA ASN A 47 23.52 13.65 -27.63
C ASN A 47 23.88 12.53 -26.63
N TYR A 48 22.90 12.04 -25.88
CA TYR A 48 23.10 10.97 -24.91
C TYR A 48 23.64 9.69 -25.56
N THR A 49 23.06 9.29 -26.69
CA THR A 49 23.47 8.09 -27.41
C THR A 49 24.89 8.22 -27.95
N ARG A 50 25.28 9.38 -28.49
CA ARG A 50 26.66 9.65 -28.93
C ARG A 50 27.67 9.65 -27.80
N GLU A 51 27.36 10.31 -26.68
CA GLU A 51 28.26 10.36 -25.51
C GLU A 51 28.55 8.98 -24.92
N HIS A 52 27.61 8.04 -25.09
CA HIS A 52 27.68 6.70 -24.55
C HIS A 52 27.94 5.60 -25.59
N ASN A 53 28.25 5.97 -26.84
CA ASN A 53 28.45 5.03 -27.96
C ASN A 53 27.30 4.00 -28.09
N LEU A 54 26.07 4.47 -27.96
CA LEU A 54 24.86 3.71 -28.21
C LEU A 54 24.38 4.02 -29.63
N ASP A 55 24.15 2.99 -30.44
CA ASP A 55 23.67 3.14 -31.81
C ASP A 55 22.47 2.23 -32.07
N GLY A 56 22.09 2.06 -33.35
CA GLY A 56 21.07 1.12 -33.80
C GLY A 56 19.83 0.99 -32.90
N GLU A 57 19.71 -0.18 -32.26
CA GLU A 57 18.54 -0.58 -31.47
C GLU A 57 18.46 0.17 -30.13
N GLU A 58 19.60 0.41 -29.46
CA GLU A 58 19.65 1.12 -28.18
C GLU A 58 19.16 2.56 -28.33
N SER A 59 19.58 3.22 -29.42
CA SER A 59 19.16 4.59 -29.74
C SER A 59 17.67 4.66 -30.08
N ALA A 60 17.18 3.73 -30.92
CA ALA A 60 15.77 3.66 -31.28
C ALA A 60 14.87 3.38 -30.06
N LEU A 61 15.33 2.54 -29.13
CA LEU A 61 14.62 2.24 -27.89
C LEU A 61 14.50 3.46 -26.98
N LEU A 62 15.59 4.21 -26.79
CA LEU A 62 15.58 5.44 -26.00
C LEU A 62 14.72 6.53 -26.66
N GLU A 63 14.72 6.61 -28.00
CA GLU A 63 13.87 7.53 -28.74
C GLU A 63 12.38 7.15 -28.59
N ARG A 64 12.04 5.86 -28.63
CA ARG A 64 10.67 5.39 -28.35
C ARG A 64 10.21 5.79 -26.95
N LEU A 65 11.08 5.64 -25.94
CA LEU A 65 10.79 6.08 -24.58
C LEU A 65 10.57 7.59 -24.54
N ASN A 66 11.43 8.37 -25.19
CA ASN A 66 11.31 9.83 -25.25
C ASN A 66 9.97 10.28 -25.84
N LYS A 67 9.59 9.70 -26.99
CA LYS A 67 8.31 9.99 -27.67
C LYS A 67 7.11 9.58 -26.82
N ALA A 68 7.21 8.48 -26.08
CA ALA A 68 6.11 8.02 -25.22
C ALA A 68 5.78 9.01 -24.08
N PHE A 69 6.78 9.73 -23.56
CA PHE A 69 6.60 10.71 -22.49
C PHE A 69 6.35 12.14 -22.99
N HIS A 70 6.94 12.56 -24.10
CA HIS A 70 6.86 13.95 -24.57
C HIS A 70 5.86 14.19 -25.70
N ASP A 71 5.70 13.23 -26.61
CA ASP A 71 4.96 13.45 -27.86
C ASP A 71 3.58 12.78 -27.85
N LYS A 72 3.50 11.59 -27.23
CA LYS A 72 2.27 10.80 -27.23
C LYS A 72 1.45 11.05 -25.96
N PRO A 73 0.14 11.33 -26.07
CA PRO A 73 -0.74 11.44 -24.91
C PRO A 73 -1.14 10.05 -24.40
N LEU A 74 -0.16 9.20 -24.08
CA LEU A 74 -0.40 7.84 -23.56
C LEU A 74 -0.75 7.85 -22.07
N ILE A 75 -0.27 8.85 -21.34
CA ILE A 75 -0.45 8.96 -19.89
C ILE A 75 -1.46 10.08 -19.63
N SER A 76 -2.65 9.70 -19.15
CA SER A 76 -3.60 10.65 -18.57
C SER A 76 -3.19 10.93 -17.13
N TYR A 77 -2.81 12.16 -16.83
CA TYR A 77 -2.49 12.59 -15.47
C TYR A 77 -3.33 13.79 -15.08
N PHE A 78 -3.57 13.93 -13.77
CA PHE A 78 -4.22 15.08 -13.18
C PHE A 78 -3.43 15.45 -11.93
N GLU A 79 -3.03 16.72 -11.83
CA GLU A 79 -2.34 17.23 -10.66
C GLU A 79 -3.37 17.59 -9.59
N GLU A 80 -3.40 16.83 -8.50
CA GLU A 80 -4.23 17.14 -7.33
C GLU A 80 -3.44 18.04 -6.37
N THR A 81 -3.87 19.30 -6.26
CA THR A 81 -3.22 20.32 -5.42
C THR A 81 -3.67 20.24 -3.96
N GLU A 82 -4.82 19.61 -3.68
CA GLU A 82 -5.28 19.39 -2.32
C GLU A 82 -4.58 18.20 -1.66
N LYS A 83 -3.95 18.43 -0.51
CA LYS A 83 -3.34 17.38 0.31
C LYS A 83 -4.38 16.61 1.15
N ASN A 84 -5.53 16.29 0.56
CA ASN A 84 -6.58 15.51 1.21
C ASN A 84 -6.44 14.03 0.86
N LEU A 85 -5.92 13.24 1.80
CA LEU A 85 -5.65 11.82 1.60
C LEU A 85 -6.94 11.02 1.29
N ASN A 86 -8.10 11.40 1.85
CA ASN A 86 -9.39 10.79 1.51
C ASN A 86 -9.78 11.06 0.05
N LYS A 87 -9.51 12.26 -0.47
CA LYS A 87 -9.77 12.62 -1.86
C LYS A 87 -8.87 11.82 -2.80
N VAL A 88 -7.57 11.73 -2.48
CA VAL A 88 -6.59 10.91 -3.23
C VAL A 88 -7.01 9.44 -3.23
N LEU A 89 -7.43 8.89 -2.09
CA LEU A 89 -7.93 7.52 -1.97
C LEU A 89 -9.18 7.30 -2.85
N ASN A 90 -10.14 8.24 -2.83
CA ASN A 90 -11.34 8.17 -3.67
C ASN A 90 -11.02 8.23 -5.16
N ILE A 91 -10.07 9.07 -5.57
CA ILE A 91 -9.58 9.11 -6.97
C ILE A 91 -8.96 7.76 -7.33
N PHE A 92 -8.12 7.20 -6.46
CA PHE A 92 -7.46 5.92 -6.69
C PHE A 92 -8.47 4.78 -6.88
N ILE A 93 -9.49 4.71 -6.03
CA ILE A 93 -10.57 3.71 -6.15
C ILE A 93 -11.33 3.90 -7.46
N ARG A 94 -11.65 5.14 -7.83
CA ARG A 94 -12.37 5.43 -9.08
C ARG A 94 -11.56 5.01 -10.31
N VAL A 95 -10.26 5.29 -10.35
CA VAL A 95 -9.39 4.89 -11.46
C VAL A 95 -9.23 3.36 -11.52
N ASN A 96 -9.05 2.69 -10.37
CA ASN A 96 -8.97 1.22 -10.31
C ASN A 96 -10.30 0.52 -10.62
N SER A 97 -11.43 1.20 -10.46
CA SER A 97 -12.75 0.62 -10.78
C SER A 97 -12.95 0.32 -12.28
N GLY A 98 -12.10 0.85 -13.16
CA GLY A 98 -12.02 0.44 -14.57
C GLY A 98 -11.21 -0.85 -14.83
N GLY A 99 -10.53 -1.40 -13.82
CA GLY A 99 -9.72 -2.62 -13.86
C GLY A 99 -10.07 -3.60 -12.72
N VAL A 100 -9.06 -4.19 -12.07
CA VAL A 100 -9.28 -5.05 -10.88
C VAL A 100 -9.68 -4.19 -9.69
N LYS A 101 -10.90 -4.39 -9.20
CA LYS A 101 -11.50 -3.60 -8.12
C LYS A 101 -10.85 -3.94 -6.78
N LEU A 102 -9.86 -3.16 -6.36
CA LEU A 102 -9.42 -3.14 -4.96
C LEU A 102 -10.51 -2.52 -4.09
N SER A 103 -10.81 -3.12 -2.94
CA SER A 103 -11.84 -2.57 -2.04
C SER A 103 -11.29 -1.34 -1.30
N TYR A 104 -12.17 -0.41 -0.93
CA TYR A 104 -11.81 0.75 -0.08
C TYR A 104 -11.11 0.29 1.21
N SER A 105 -11.57 -0.84 1.76
CA SER A 105 -10.98 -1.45 2.96
C SER A 105 -9.53 -1.88 2.69
N ASP A 106 -9.24 -2.57 1.59
CA ASP A 106 -7.88 -3.05 1.30
C ASP A 106 -6.88 -1.91 1.14
N LEU A 107 -7.30 -0.83 0.47
CA LEU A 107 -6.46 0.35 0.27
C LEU A 107 -6.24 1.11 1.57
N LEU A 108 -7.31 1.32 2.33
CA LEU A 108 -7.23 1.95 3.64
C LEU A 108 -6.33 1.14 4.57
N MET A 109 -6.54 -0.18 4.63
CA MET A 109 -5.68 -1.09 5.37
C MET A 109 -4.23 -0.97 4.93
N SER A 110 -3.91 -0.97 3.63
CA SER A 110 -2.51 -0.84 3.17
C SER A 110 -1.84 0.46 3.67
N ILE A 111 -2.58 1.57 3.69
CA ILE A 111 -2.09 2.87 4.15
C ILE A 111 -1.93 2.87 5.67
N LEU A 112 -2.92 2.34 6.40
CA LEU A 112 -2.89 2.26 7.85
C LEU A 112 -1.76 1.35 8.33
N THR A 113 -1.66 0.15 7.75
CA THR A 113 -0.56 -0.78 7.95
C THR A 113 0.80 -0.08 7.81
N ALA A 114 0.97 0.77 6.79
CA ALA A 114 2.20 1.55 6.59
C ALA A 114 2.41 2.70 7.59
N SER A 115 1.33 3.20 8.22
CA SER A 115 1.38 4.35 9.12
C SER A 115 1.72 3.98 10.57
N PHE A 116 1.46 2.74 10.98
CA PHE A 116 1.91 2.18 12.26
C PHE A 116 3.37 1.73 12.18
N SER A 117 4.03 1.71 13.34
CA SER A 117 5.32 1.05 13.51
C SER A 117 5.26 -0.44 13.13
N SER A 118 6.41 -0.99 12.71
CA SER A 118 6.48 -2.40 12.27
C SER A 118 6.09 -3.39 13.36
N ASP A 119 6.43 -3.07 14.62
CA ASP A 119 6.07 -3.88 15.79
C ASP A 119 4.55 -3.93 16.00
N ILE A 120 3.88 -2.78 16.02
CA ILE A 120 2.42 -2.71 16.20
C ILE A 120 1.67 -3.39 15.05
N ARG A 121 2.21 -3.32 13.83
CA ARG A 121 1.67 -4.05 12.68
C ARG A 121 1.68 -5.56 12.89
N GLU A 122 2.80 -6.12 13.35
CA GLU A 122 2.93 -7.55 13.62
C GLU A 122 1.99 -7.97 14.75
N ARG A 123 2.00 -7.23 15.87
CA ARG A 123 1.13 -7.48 17.02
C ARG A 123 -0.36 -7.39 16.69
N MET A 124 -0.76 -6.53 15.74
CA MET A 124 -2.14 -6.43 15.29
C MET A 124 -2.59 -7.67 14.50
N ASN A 125 -1.72 -8.25 13.67
CA ASN A 125 -2.01 -9.52 12.99
C ASN A 125 -2.14 -10.66 14.00
N GLU A 126 -1.21 -10.73 14.96
CA GLU A 126 -1.26 -11.72 16.03
C GLU A 126 -2.55 -11.64 16.84
N LEU A 127 -3.00 -10.42 17.18
CA LEU A 127 -4.27 -10.20 17.88
C LEU A 127 -5.46 -10.72 17.07
N VAL A 128 -5.54 -10.37 15.78
CA VAL A 128 -6.63 -10.83 14.89
C VAL A 128 -6.65 -12.36 14.80
N ASP A 129 -5.49 -12.98 14.60
CA ASP A 129 -5.37 -14.43 14.49
C ASP A 129 -5.72 -15.13 15.81
N ALA A 130 -5.29 -14.58 16.95
CA ALA A 130 -5.64 -15.10 18.26
C ALA A 130 -7.14 -15.01 18.55
N LEU A 131 -7.78 -13.89 18.24
CA LEU A 131 -9.24 -13.71 18.37
C LEU A 131 -10.00 -14.66 17.47
N LYS A 132 -9.54 -14.84 16.23
CA LYS A 132 -10.12 -15.80 15.28
C LYS A 132 -10.03 -17.23 15.78
N ALA A 133 -8.87 -17.63 16.33
CA ALA A 133 -8.68 -18.95 16.94
C ALA A 133 -9.61 -19.19 18.14
N LYS A 134 -9.98 -18.13 18.87
CA LYS A 134 -10.95 -18.15 19.97
C LYS A 134 -12.42 -18.09 19.52
N GLY A 135 -12.70 -18.17 18.22
CA GLY A 135 -14.07 -18.17 17.69
C GLY A 135 -14.64 -16.76 17.44
N PHE A 136 -13.82 -15.72 17.48
CA PHE A 136 -14.22 -14.34 17.17
C PHE A 136 -13.79 -13.92 15.75
N SER A 137 -14.11 -14.75 14.75
CA SER A 137 -13.67 -14.56 13.35
C SER A 137 -14.14 -13.25 12.69
N LYS A 138 -15.14 -12.58 13.26
CA LYS A 138 -15.62 -11.27 12.79
C LYS A 138 -14.75 -10.09 13.27
N MET A 139 -13.81 -10.31 14.19
CA MET A 139 -12.81 -9.32 14.59
C MET A 139 -11.66 -9.27 13.57
N GLU A 140 -11.98 -8.84 12.35
CA GLU A 140 -10.98 -8.56 11.32
C GLU A 140 -10.20 -7.27 11.63
N GLN A 141 -9.13 -7.01 10.89
CA GLN A 141 -8.24 -5.87 11.14
C GLN A 141 -8.97 -4.52 11.18
N ASP A 142 -9.94 -4.30 10.28
CA ASP A 142 -10.72 -3.06 10.24
C ASP A 142 -11.51 -2.85 11.54
N GLN A 143 -12.09 -3.92 12.07
CA GLN A 143 -12.86 -3.88 13.31
C GLN A 143 -11.98 -3.73 14.53
N VAL A 144 -10.80 -4.37 14.56
CA VAL A 144 -9.79 -4.12 15.60
C VAL A 144 -9.40 -2.65 15.60
N LEU A 145 -9.12 -2.04 14.45
CA LEU A 145 -8.76 -0.62 14.35
C LEU A 145 -9.88 0.32 14.78
N LYS A 146 -11.13 0.04 14.39
CA LYS A 146 -12.31 0.77 14.90
C LYS A 146 -12.44 0.65 16.41
N THR A 147 -12.10 -0.52 16.96
CA THR A 147 -12.09 -0.77 18.41
C THR A 147 -10.99 0.05 19.08
N CYS A 148 -9.77 0.09 18.53
CA CYS A 148 -8.70 0.94 19.03
C CYS A 148 -9.15 2.40 19.13
N LEU A 149 -9.75 2.95 18.06
CA LEU A 149 -10.30 4.31 18.05
C LEU A 149 -11.39 4.51 19.12
N LEU A 150 -12.26 3.53 19.31
CA LEU A 150 -13.30 3.56 20.34
C LEU A 150 -12.69 3.63 21.75
N LEU A 151 -11.69 2.79 22.06
CA LEU A 151 -11.07 2.72 23.38
C LEU A 151 -10.33 4.01 23.73
N ILE A 152 -9.65 4.64 22.77
CA ILE A 152 -9.02 5.96 22.96
C ILE A 152 -10.00 7.15 22.82
N GLY A 153 -11.31 6.88 22.76
CA GLY A 153 -12.36 7.90 22.77
C GLY A 153 -12.41 8.80 21.54
N LYS A 154 -12.03 8.31 20.36
CA LYS A 154 -12.07 9.05 19.09
C LYS A 154 -13.24 8.62 18.21
N ASP A 155 -13.46 9.38 17.14
CA ASP A 155 -14.42 9.02 16.09
C ASP A 155 -14.04 7.65 15.49
N THR A 156 -14.99 6.72 15.52
CA THR A 156 -14.83 5.32 15.09
C THR A 156 -15.08 5.12 13.61
N THR A 157 -15.46 6.17 12.87
CA THR A 157 -15.65 6.09 11.42
C THR A 157 -14.34 5.68 10.77
N PHE A 158 -14.38 4.61 9.97
CA PHE A 158 -13.20 4.02 9.36
C PHE A 158 -12.76 4.82 8.12
N GLU A 159 -12.16 5.98 8.39
CA GLU A 159 -11.66 6.94 7.40
C GLU A 159 -10.24 7.39 7.79
N LEU A 160 -9.40 7.71 6.79
CA LEU A 160 -8.00 8.11 7.03
C LEU A 160 -7.86 9.31 7.98
N LYS A 161 -8.80 10.25 7.94
CA LYS A 161 -8.80 11.44 8.81
C LYS A 161 -8.76 11.06 10.31
N ASN A 162 -9.36 9.93 10.67
CA ASN A 162 -9.44 9.43 12.04
C ASN A 162 -8.19 8.65 12.45
N PHE A 163 -7.36 8.24 11.50
CA PHE A 163 -6.03 7.64 11.74
C PHE A 163 -4.91 8.64 11.39
N ASN A 164 -5.05 9.87 11.88
CA ASN A 164 -3.97 10.84 11.80
C ASN A 164 -2.82 10.48 12.77
N LYS A 165 -1.68 11.15 12.62
CA LYS A 165 -0.47 10.89 13.42
C LYS A 165 -0.69 10.92 14.94
N ASN A 166 -1.57 11.80 15.44
CA ASN A 166 -1.82 11.90 16.87
C ASN A 166 -2.62 10.69 17.38
N ASN A 167 -3.70 10.33 16.68
CA ASN A 167 -4.52 9.18 17.05
C ASN A 167 -3.75 7.86 16.92
N ILE A 168 -2.94 7.70 15.86
CA ILE A 168 -2.06 6.53 15.70
C ILE A 168 -1.13 6.42 16.90
N ARG A 169 -0.43 7.50 17.25
CA ARG A 169 0.49 7.50 18.40
C ARG A 169 -0.23 7.15 19.70
N GLU A 170 -1.44 7.69 19.91
CA GLU A 170 -2.24 7.39 21.10
C GLU A 170 -2.67 5.91 21.15
N ILE A 171 -2.96 5.29 20.00
CA ILE A 171 -3.19 3.84 19.90
C ILE A 171 -1.92 3.06 20.25
N GLU A 172 -0.76 3.45 19.71
CA GLU A 172 0.52 2.78 19.99
C GLU A 172 0.90 2.88 21.48
N ASP A 173 0.78 4.07 22.06
CA ASP A 173 1.10 4.33 23.46
C ASP A 173 0.18 3.56 24.43
N ASN A 174 -1.07 3.27 24.02
CA ASN A 174 -2.05 2.52 24.82
C ASN A 174 -2.22 1.05 24.37
N TRP A 175 -1.36 0.55 23.47
CA TRP A 175 -1.59 -0.72 22.78
C TRP A 175 -1.76 -1.89 23.74
N GLU A 176 -0.92 -2.01 24.77
CA GLU A 176 -1.00 -3.10 25.75
C GLU A 176 -2.35 -3.10 26.47
N LYS A 177 -2.76 -1.94 27.00
CA LYS A 177 -4.05 -1.76 27.68
C LYS A 177 -5.22 -2.08 26.75
N ILE A 178 -5.17 -1.61 25.50
CA ILE A 178 -6.18 -1.90 24.47
C ILE A 178 -6.31 -3.41 24.27
N THR A 179 -5.18 -4.11 24.08
CA THR A 179 -5.18 -5.56 23.84
C THR A 179 -5.68 -6.34 25.04
N GLU A 180 -5.31 -5.93 26.25
CA GLU A 180 -5.78 -6.55 27.51
C GLU A 180 -7.30 -6.45 27.62
N SER A 181 -7.88 -5.26 27.43
CA SER A 181 -9.33 -5.07 27.48
C SER A 181 -10.08 -5.86 26.41
N ILE A 182 -9.50 -6.00 25.21
CA ILE A 182 -10.05 -6.84 24.13
C ILE A 182 -10.01 -8.33 24.51
N TYR A 183 -8.90 -8.81 25.07
CA TYR A 183 -8.77 -10.20 25.51
C TYR A 183 -9.68 -10.53 26.69
N ASP A 184 -9.85 -9.61 27.64
CA ASP A 184 -10.78 -9.78 28.76
C ASP A 184 -12.24 -9.82 28.28
N ALA A 185 -12.62 -8.94 27.34
CA ALA A 185 -13.93 -8.99 26.70
C ALA A 185 -14.16 -10.33 25.96
N ALA A 186 -13.16 -10.78 25.20
CA ALA A 186 -13.20 -12.06 24.51
C ALA A 186 -13.35 -13.24 25.48
N LYS A 187 -12.58 -13.25 26.57
CA LYS A 187 -12.64 -14.29 27.62
C LYS A 187 -13.99 -14.30 28.34
N LEU A 188 -14.57 -13.13 28.59
CA LEU A 188 -15.90 -13.02 29.19
C LEU A 188 -16.96 -13.64 28.26
N LEU A 189 -16.93 -13.29 26.97
CA LEU A 189 -17.84 -13.84 25.97
C LEU A 189 -17.67 -15.36 25.77
N GLU A 190 -16.42 -15.85 25.80
CA GLU A 190 -16.09 -17.27 25.76
C GLU A 190 -16.69 -18.00 26.97
N THR A 191 -16.54 -17.44 28.18
CA THR A 191 -17.09 -18.00 29.42
C THR A 191 -18.62 -18.07 29.40
N PHE A 192 -19.28 -17.10 28.77
CA PHE A 192 -20.73 -17.10 28.58
C PHE A 192 -21.22 -17.97 27.41
N GLY A 193 -20.33 -18.65 26.69
CA GLY A 193 -20.69 -19.55 25.59
C GLY A 193 -21.01 -18.84 24.27
N TYR A 194 -20.61 -17.58 24.09
CA TYR A 194 -20.86 -16.81 22.87
C TYR A 194 -19.75 -16.91 21.81
N ALA A 195 -18.65 -17.63 22.11
CA ALA A 195 -17.59 -17.90 21.13
C ALA A 195 -18.17 -18.60 19.89
N GLY A 196 -17.92 -18.05 18.69
CA GLY A 196 -18.47 -18.56 17.43
C GLY A 196 -19.92 -18.16 17.12
N TYR A 197 -20.66 -17.60 18.09
CA TYR A 197 -22.08 -17.27 17.95
C TYR A 197 -22.36 -15.76 17.83
N LEU A 198 -21.33 -14.90 17.92
CA LEU A 198 -21.53 -13.46 17.82
C LEU A 198 -22.07 -13.06 16.44
N GLY A 199 -23.25 -12.41 16.44
CA GLY A 199 -23.84 -11.81 15.24
C GLY A 199 -23.02 -10.64 14.70
N SER A 200 -22.30 -9.93 15.56
CA SER A 200 -21.51 -8.74 15.22
C SER A 200 -20.30 -8.61 16.12
N ALA A 201 -19.17 -8.19 15.53
CA ALA A 201 -17.95 -7.94 16.27
C ALA A 201 -18.01 -6.66 17.14
N TYR A 202 -18.94 -5.74 16.85
CA TYR A 202 -19.19 -4.57 17.68
C TYR A 202 -19.59 -4.94 19.12
N ILE A 203 -20.17 -6.12 19.35
CA ILE A 203 -20.50 -6.59 20.71
C ILE A 203 -19.23 -6.73 21.54
N LEU A 204 -18.18 -7.32 20.96
CA LEU A 204 -16.88 -7.45 21.61
C LEU A 204 -16.24 -6.06 21.79
N SER A 205 -16.26 -5.21 20.77
CA SER A 205 -15.75 -3.84 20.85
C SER A 205 -16.41 -3.04 21.99
N SER A 206 -17.73 -3.14 22.15
CA SER A 206 -18.46 -2.47 23.22
C SER A 206 -18.10 -3.00 24.60
N LEU A 207 -17.94 -4.31 24.76
CA LEU A 207 -17.49 -4.88 26.04
C LEU A 207 -16.07 -4.46 26.39
N ALA A 208 -15.17 -4.47 25.41
CA ALA A 208 -13.80 -3.99 25.60
C ALA A 208 -13.80 -2.52 26.06
N TYR A 209 -14.69 -1.68 25.51
CA TYR A 209 -14.83 -0.28 25.93
C TYR A 209 -15.26 -0.13 27.39
N PHE A 210 -16.14 -0.99 27.90
CA PHE A 210 -16.52 -0.96 29.32
C PHE A 210 -15.44 -1.48 30.26
N ILE A 211 -14.49 -2.29 29.77
CA ILE A 211 -13.38 -2.85 30.55
C ILE A 211 -12.17 -1.90 30.56
N PHE A 212 -11.96 -1.14 29.49
CA PHE A 212 -10.83 -0.24 29.26
C PHE A 212 -10.83 0.99 30.19
#